data_AF-A0A950SRN1-F1
#
_entry.id   AF-A0A950SRN1-F1
#
_cell.length_a   1.000
_cell.length_b   1.000
_cell.length_c   1.000
_cell.angle_alpha   90.00
_cell.angle_beta   90.00
_cell.angle_gamma   90.00
#
_symmetry.space_group_name_H-M   'P 1'
#
loop_
_entity.id
_entity.type
_entity.pdbx_description
1 polymer ?
#
loop_
_entity_poly.entity_id
_entity_poly.type
_entity_poly.pdbx_seq_one_letter_code
_entity_poly.pdbx_strand_id
1 'polypeptide(L)'
;MSETTGENTAAHRTLPTWIVTLVCALLLATHLWLRLSHGNSGEGLDAIALGLAVVGLSPWIATIIKTLKFGGFEVRFQEWVEEKVEAQGSDIEQLKFLITHFLPFWEIEHLKNLLGEEPFEMDLDHLPRRFEDEVRHLRHLGFLDTIDGKSTSDWLRSQPRKRDLRRDLKVTEAGKRYLEYREGKVLNRAA
;
A
#
# COMPACT_ATOMS: atom_id res chain seq x y z
N MET A 1 -20.61 20.27 66.14
CA MET A 1 -21.42 19.44 65.21
C MET A 1 -21.56 20.28 63.95
N SER A 2 -20.62 20.19 63.00
CA SER A 2 -20.49 19.15 61.95
C SER A 2 -21.70 19.24 61.00
N GLU A 3 -21.59 19.46 59.69
CA GLU A 3 -20.57 19.07 58.71
C GLU A 3 -20.40 20.16 57.63
N THR A 4 -19.16 20.44 57.23
CA THR A 4 -18.82 21.14 55.99
C THR A 4 -18.50 20.08 54.93
N THR A 5 -19.45 19.78 54.07
CA THR A 5 -19.26 18.98 52.86
C THR A 5 -19.26 19.91 51.67
N GLY A 6 -18.13 20.01 50.97
CA GLY A 6 -17.99 20.88 49.80
C GLY A 6 -16.72 20.58 49.03
N GLU A 7 -16.76 19.47 48.30
CA GLU A 7 -16.03 19.19 47.05
C GLU A 7 -14.55 19.58 46.94
N ASN A 8 -13.69 18.59 47.20
CA ASN A 8 -12.38 18.49 46.57
C ASN A 8 -12.55 18.06 45.10
N THR A 9 -12.75 19.00 44.17
CA THR A 9 -12.59 18.72 42.74
C THR A 9 -11.10 18.71 42.40
N ALA A 10 -10.49 17.52 42.46
CA ALA A 10 -9.19 17.26 41.85
C ALA A 10 -9.31 17.47 40.34
N ALA A 11 -8.90 18.65 39.86
CA ALA A 11 -8.81 18.94 38.44
C ALA A 11 -7.76 18.01 37.82
N HIS A 12 -8.22 16.92 37.20
CA HIS A 12 -7.39 16.06 36.37
C HIS A 12 -6.94 16.91 35.18
N ARG A 13 -5.75 17.51 35.27
CA ARG A 13 -5.13 18.27 34.18
C ARG A 13 -4.77 17.27 33.10
N THR A 14 -5.70 17.01 32.19
CA THR A 14 -5.41 16.24 30.97
C THR A 14 -4.33 17.02 30.22
N LEU A 15 -3.12 16.47 30.15
CA LEU A 15 -2.06 17.06 29.35
C LEU A 15 -2.59 17.22 27.92
N PRO A 16 -2.46 18.42 27.34
CA PRO A 16 -2.99 18.65 26.01
C PRO A 16 -2.28 17.71 25.04
N THR A 17 -3.06 17.02 24.21
CA THR A 17 -2.64 15.91 23.34
C THR A 17 -1.45 16.25 22.45
N TRP A 18 -1.28 17.52 22.07
CA TRP A 18 -0.12 17.99 21.31
C TRP A 18 1.21 17.82 22.05
N ILE A 19 1.23 17.89 23.38
CA ILE A 19 2.43 17.65 24.19
C ILE A 19 2.84 16.18 24.10
N VAL A 20 1.87 15.26 24.18
CA VAL A 20 2.13 13.82 24.07
C VAL A 20 2.69 13.50 22.68
N THR A 21 2.10 14.06 21.62
CA THR A 21 2.60 13.92 20.25
C THR A 21 4.03 14.44 20.09
N LEU A 22 4.31 15.62 20.64
CA LEU A 22 5.61 16.28 20.51
C LEU A 22 6.69 15.52 21.28
N VAL A 23 6.36 15.01 22.47
CA VAL A 23 7.25 14.14 23.25
C VAL A 23 7.52 12.82 22.52
N CYS A 24 6.49 12.15 21.98
CA CYS A 24 6.68 10.91 21.22
C CYS A 24 7.50 11.12 19.94
N ALA A 25 7.29 12.23 19.23
CA ALA A 25 8.06 12.58 18.03
C ALA A 25 9.53 12.87 18.36
N LEU A 26 9.80 13.59 19.44
CA LEU A 26 11.16 13.82 19.93
C LEU A 26 11.84 12.51 20.33
N LEU A 27 11.16 11.64 21.08
CA LEU A 27 11.69 10.33 21.47
C LEU A 27 12.00 9.45 20.25
N LEU A 28 11.13 9.44 19.24
CA LEU A 28 11.34 8.72 17.99
C LEU A 28 12.52 9.30 17.19
N ALA A 29 12.61 10.62 17.08
CA ALA A 29 13.73 11.29 16.41
C ALA A 29 15.06 11.02 17.12
N THR A 30 15.11 11.09 18.46
CA THR A 30 16.29 10.75 19.26
C THR A 30 16.66 9.28 19.11
N HIS A 31 15.69 8.36 19.10
CA HIS A 31 15.93 6.93 18.92
C HIS A 31 16.50 6.62 17.52
N LEU A 32 15.93 7.20 16.47
CA LEU A 32 16.44 7.06 15.09
C LEU A 32 17.83 7.68 14.93
N TRP A 33 18.07 8.85 15.54
CA TRP A 33 19.37 9.51 15.55
C TRP A 33 20.45 8.68 16.27
N LEU A 34 20.13 8.14 17.45
CA LEU A 34 21.03 7.29 18.22
C LEU A 34 21.36 6.00 17.45
N ARG A 35 20.36 5.44 16.74
CA ARG A 35 20.50 4.26 15.89
C ARG A 35 21.37 4.52 14.66
N LEU A 36 21.18 5.64 13.96
CA LEU A 36 22.06 6.05 12.86
C LEU A 36 23.50 6.27 13.36
N SER A 37 23.66 6.87 14.54
CA SER A 37 24.98 7.17 15.10
C SER A 37 25.75 5.93 15.57
N HIS A 38 25.08 4.84 15.94
CA HIS A 38 25.72 3.60 16.40
C HIS A 38 25.92 2.56 15.29
N GLY A 39 25.66 2.89 14.02
CA GLY A 39 26.03 2.06 12.87
C GLY A 39 25.30 0.71 12.75
N ASN A 40 24.21 0.49 13.50
CA ASN A 40 23.47 -0.78 13.49
C ASN A 40 22.38 -0.82 12.40
N SER A 41 22.79 -0.61 11.15
CA SER A 41 21.91 -0.51 9.96
C SER A 41 21.44 -1.88 9.42
N GLY A 42 21.85 -2.99 10.05
CA GLY A 42 21.60 -4.35 9.56
C GLY A 42 20.32 -5.02 10.09
N GLU A 43 19.70 -4.48 11.13
CA GLU A 43 18.48 -5.03 11.72
C GLU A 43 17.28 -4.17 11.30
N GLY A 44 16.13 -4.77 11.00
CA GLY A 44 14.95 -4.07 10.47
C GLY A 44 14.36 -3.00 11.41
N LEU A 45 13.23 -2.41 11.05
CA LEU A 45 12.49 -1.51 11.95
C LEU A 45 12.10 -2.27 13.23
N ASP A 46 12.64 -1.83 14.37
CA ASP A 46 12.40 -2.45 15.67
C ASP A 46 10.96 -2.19 16.14
N ALA A 47 10.40 -3.12 16.92
CA ALA A 47 9.03 -3.06 17.43
C ALA A 47 8.77 -1.77 18.23
N ILE A 48 9.80 -1.23 18.88
CA ILE A 48 9.77 0.04 19.63
C ILE A 48 9.59 1.24 18.69
N ALA A 49 10.29 1.25 17.55
CA ALA A 49 10.17 2.31 16.55
C ALA A 49 8.78 2.29 15.88
N LEU A 50 8.26 1.09 15.61
CA LEU A 50 6.90 0.89 15.10
C LEU A 50 5.85 1.39 16.10
N GLY A 51 5.99 1.03 17.39
CA GLY A 51 5.08 1.49 18.44
C GLY A 51 5.05 3.01 18.59
N LEU A 52 6.23 3.65 18.58
CA LEU A 52 6.34 5.11 18.66
C LEU A 52 5.80 5.81 17.42
N ALA A 53 6.00 5.24 16.23
CA ALA A 53 5.42 5.79 14.99
C ALA A 53 3.90 5.74 15.03
N VAL A 54 3.31 4.60 15.43
CA VAL A 54 1.85 4.45 15.53
C VAL A 54 1.26 5.41 16.56
N VAL A 55 1.87 5.54 17.74
CA VAL A 55 1.37 6.44 18.79
C VAL A 55 1.57 7.91 18.42
N GLY A 56 2.71 8.28 17.83
CA GLY A 56 3.00 9.64 17.40
C GLY A 56 2.14 10.09 16.21
N LEU A 57 1.80 9.18 15.30
CA LEU A 57 0.93 9.45 14.16
C LEU A 57 -0.56 9.27 14.47
N SER A 58 -0.92 8.67 15.60
CA SER A 58 -2.31 8.42 16.02
C SER A 58 -3.21 9.68 15.98
N PRO A 59 -2.76 10.86 16.46
CA PRO A 59 -3.58 12.08 16.39
C PRO A 59 -3.80 12.56 14.95
N TRP A 60 -2.83 12.34 14.06
CA TRP A 60 -2.93 12.70 12.65
C TRP A 60 -3.81 11.72 11.87
N ILE A 61 -3.71 10.42 12.13
CA ILE A 61 -4.56 9.37 11.55
C ILE A 61 -6.02 9.54 11.99
N ALA A 62 -6.27 9.90 13.25
CA ALA A 62 -7.61 10.22 13.72
C ALA A 62 -8.20 11.45 13.01
N THR A 63 -7.36 12.39 12.57
CA THR A 63 -7.79 13.54 11.78
C THR A 63 -8.17 13.11 10.36
N ILE A 64 -7.40 12.22 9.74
CA ILE A 64 -7.68 11.62 8.42
C ILE A 64 -8.97 10.77 8.45
N ILE A 65 -9.17 9.97 9.50
CA ILE A 65 -10.37 9.12 9.64
C ILE A 65 -11.60 9.96 9.98
N LYS A 66 -11.44 11.05 10.74
CA LYS A 66 -12.54 12.01 10.96
C LYS A 66 -12.93 12.71 9.65
N THR A 67 -12.00 13.10 8.80
CA THR A 67 -12.34 13.67 7.48
C THR A 67 -12.95 12.67 6.49
N LEU A 68 -12.75 11.35 6.69
CA LEU A 68 -13.37 10.29 5.88
C LEU A 68 -14.81 9.94 6.30
N LYS A 69 -15.21 10.23 7.54
CA LYS A 69 -16.56 9.90 8.06
C LYS A 69 -17.59 11.03 7.95
N PHE A 70 -17.22 12.22 7.51
CA PHE A 70 -18.18 13.29 7.23
C PHE A 70 -18.48 13.34 5.73
N GLY A 71 -19.69 12.89 5.37
CA GLY A 71 -20.18 12.77 3.99
C GLY A 71 -20.00 14.06 3.18
N GLY A 72 -18.99 14.07 2.32
CA GLY A 72 -18.54 15.22 1.53
C GLY A 72 -17.13 15.06 0.93
N PHE A 73 -16.39 14.00 1.30
CA PHE A 73 -15.05 13.73 0.77
C PHE A 73 -15.02 13.44 -0.74
N GLU A 74 -16.09 12.89 -1.30
CA GLU A 74 -16.18 12.62 -2.76
C GLU A 74 -16.14 13.93 -3.57
N VAL A 75 -16.79 14.99 -3.06
CA VAL A 75 -16.89 16.28 -3.76
C VAL A 75 -15.62 17.13 -3.58
N ARG A 76 -15.06 17.22 -2.36
CA ARG A 76 -13.85 18.03 -2.12
C ARG A 76 -12.56 17.39 -2.63
N PHE A 77 -12.48 16.07 -2.68
CA PHE A 77 -11.34 15.41 -3.33
C PHE A 77 -11.38 15.61 -4.83
N GLN A 78 -12.57 15.66 -5.45
CA GLN A 78 -12.72 16.08 -6.85
C GLN A 78 -12.27 17.52 -7.06
N GLU A 79 -12.77 18.47 -6.27
CA GLU A 79 -12.43 19.90 -6.42
C GLU A 79 -10.93 20.17 -6.21
N TRP A 80 -10.32 19.56 -5.19
CA TRP A 80 -8.88 19.72 -4.91
C TRP A 80 -8.00 19.06 -5.99
N VAL A 81 -8.47 17.96 -6.57
CA VAL A 81 -7.80 17.29 -7.71
C VAL A 81 -7.97 18.15 -8.98
N GLU A 82 -9.16 18.67 -9.27
CA GLU A 82 -9.45 19.52 -10.43
C GLU A 82 -8.60 20.81 -10.43
N GLU A 83 -8.42 21.47 -9.29
CA GLU A 83 -7.61 22.69 -9.16
C GLU A 83 -6.10 22.44 -9.37
N LYS A 84 -5.61 21.23 -9.09
CA LYS A 84 -4.19 20.83 -9.28
C LYS A 84 -3.92 20.15 -10.64
N VAL A 85 -4.96 19.70 -11.33
CA VAL A 85 -4.88 18.88 -12.56
C VAL A 85 -4.54 19.69 -13.81
N GLU A 86 -4.85 20.99 -13.90
CA GLU A 86 -4.54 21.75 -15.13
C GLU A 86 -3.04 21.89 -15.43
N ALA A 87 -2.16 21.77 -14.43
CA ALA A 87 -0.71 21.88 -14.62
C ALA A 87 0.09 20.58 -14.39
N GLN A 88 -0.50 19.57 -13.74
CA GLN A 88 0.18 18.31 -13.34
C GLN A 88 -0.70 17.05 -13.52
N GLY A 89 -1.78 17.15 -14.32
CA GLY A 89 -2.86 16.16 -14.37
C GLY A 89 -2.42 14.72 -14.63
N SER A 90 -1.45 14.49 -15.51
CA SER A 90 -0.96 13.15 -15.84
C SER A 90 -0.31 12.44 -14.65
N ASP A 91 0.38 13.17 -13.78
CA ASP A 91 1.16 12.59 -12.69
C ASP A 91 0.25 12.24 -11.50
N ILE A 92 -0.77 13.06 -11.27
CA ILE A 92 -1.80 12.82 -10.26
C ILE A 92 -2.66 11.62 -10.67
N GLU A 93 -3.05 11.51 -11.94
CA GLU A 93 -3.80 10.35 -12.45
C GLU A 93 -2.98 9.06 -12.36
N GLN A 94 -1.69 9.12 -12.68
CA GLN A 94 -0.77 7.99 -12.50
C GLN A 94 -0.67 7.55 -11.04
N LEU A 95 -0.47 8.50 -10.13
CA LEU A 95 -0.38 8.21 -8.71
C LEU A 95 -1.69 7.62 -8.17
N LYS A 96 -2.84 8.19 -8.58
CA LYS A 96 -4.17 7.67 -8.24
C LYS A 96 -4.34 6.24 -8.74
N PHE A 97 -3.93 5.95 -9.97
CA PHE A 97 -3.98 4.61 -10.55
C PHE A 97 -3.12 3.62 -9.75
N LEU A 98 -1.89 3.98 -9.42
CA LEU A 98 -0.98 3.12 -8.65
C LEU A 98 -1.48 2.83 -7.23
N ILE A 99 -2.00 3.85 -6.54
CA ILE A 99 -2.55 3.71 -5.18
C ILE A 99 -3.82 2.85 -5.19
N THR A 100 -4.70 3.06 -6.17
CA THR A 100 -5.97 2.31 -6.27
C THR A 100 -5.73 0.83 -6.57
N HIS A 101 -4.67 0.50 -7.30
CA HIS A 101 -4.34 -0.86 -7.72
C HIS A 101 -3.03 -1.36 -7.12
N PHE A 102 -2.78 -1.07 -5.84
CA PHE A 102 -1.54 -1.46 -5.18
C PHE A 102 -1.36 -2.99 -5.17
N LEU A 103 -0.29 -3.48 -5.81
CA LEU A 103 0.02 -4.91 -5.91
C LEU A 103 1.09 -5.33 -4.87
N PRO A 104 0.92 -6.49 -4.21
CA PRO A 104 1.98 -7.15 -3.44
C PRO A 104 3.19 -7.53 -4.27
N PHE A 105 4.37 -7.65 -3.63
CA PHE A 105 5.64 -7.95 -4.29
C PHE A 105 5.56 -9.12 -5.29
N TRP A 106 5.04 -10.28 -4.86
CA TRP A 106 4.98 -11.49 -5.70
C TRP A 106 4.10 -11.33 -6.93
N GLU A 107 3.00 -10.57 -6.83
CA GLU A 107 2.14 -10.28 -7.97
C GLU A 107 2.84 -9.44 -9.04
N ILE A 108 3.66 -8.47 -8.62
CA ILE A 108 4.51 -7.74 -9.57
C ILE A 108 5.52 -8.68 -10.22
N GLU A 109 6.21 -9.51 -9.44
CA GLU A 109 7.20 -10.43 -9.99
C GLU A 109 6.56 -11.41 -10.99
N HIS A 110 5.32 -11.84 -10.75
CA HIS A 110 4.57 -12.64 -11.72
C HIS A 110 4.24 -11.87 -13.00
N LEU A 111 3.78 -10.62 -12.92
CA LEU A 111 3.56 -9.79 -14.11
C LEU A 111 4.86 -9.57 -14.90
N LYS A 112 5.98 -9.34 -14.23
CA LYS A 112 7.29 -9.17 -14.87
C LYS A 112 7.77 -10.45 -15.54
N ASN A 113 7.67 -11.60 -14.86
CA ASN A 113 8.08 -12.89 -15.42
C ASN A 113 7.24 -13.27 -16.65
N LEU A 114 5.96 -12.89 -16.67
CA LEU A 114 5.11 -13.11 -17.85
C LEU A 114 5.49 -12.23 -19.05
N LEU A 115 6.04 -11.04 -18.80
CA LEU A 115 6.56 -10.13 -19.85
C LEU A 115 8.01 -10.39 -20.22
N GLY A 116 8.76 -11.10 -19.38
CA GLY A 116 10.17 -11.41 -19.58
C GLY A 116 10.42 -12.28 -20.81
N GLU A 117 11.66 -12.33 -21.27
CA GLU A 117 12.06 -13.16 -22.41
C GLU A 117 12.18 -14.65 -22.02
N GLU A 118 12.53 -14.92 -20.77
CA GLU A 118 12.70 -16.27 -20.24
C GLU A 118 11.36 -17.02 -20.06
N PRO A 119 11.34 -18.36 -20.23
CA PRO A 119 10.16 -19.17 -19.93
C PRO A 119 9.73 -19.03 -18.48
N PHE A 120 8.43 -18.87 -18.22
CA PHE A 120 7.89 -18.89 -16.86
C PHE A 120 7.29 -20.26 -16.57
N GLU A 121 8.17 -21.24 -16.38
CA GLU A 121 7.77 -22.63 -16.12
C GLU A 121 7.27 -22.83 -14.69
N MET A 122 6.13 -23.50 -14.57
CA MET A 122 5.57 -23.85 -13.27
C MET A 122 5.00 -25.26 -13.27
N ASP A 123 5.17 -25.94 -12.14
CA ASP A 123 4.50 -27.20 -11.83
C ASP A 123 3.21 -26.93 -11.05
N LEU A 124 2.08 -27.08 -11.73
CA LEU A 124 0.79 -26.81 -11.14
C LEU A 124 0.37 -27.84 -10.09
N ASP A 125 1.02 -29.01 -10.03
CA ASP A 125 0.77 -30.01 -8.98
C ASP A 125 1.39 -29.62 -7.63
N HIS A 126 2.41 -28.75 -7.65
CA HIS A 126 3.14 -28.30 -6.47
C HIS A 126 2.99 -26.78 -6.25
N LEU A 127 1.86 -26.24 -6.69
CA LEU A 127 1.53 -24.82 -6.59
C LEU A 127 1.45 -24.33 -5.14
N PRO A 128 2.13 -23.22 -4.80
CA PRO A 128 1.84 -22.52 -3.56
C PRO A 128 0.38 -22.05 -3.57
N ARG A 129 -0.36 -22.29 -2.48
CA ARG A 129 -1.78 -21.86 -2.37
C ARG A 129 -1.98 -20.38 -2.70
N ARG A 130 -1.01 -19.53 -2.35
CA ARG A 130 -1.07 -18.08 -2.58
C ARG A 130 -1.03 -17.71 -4.06
N PHE A 131 -0.40 -18.53 -4.90
CA PHE A 131 -0.28 -18.21 -6.33
C PHE A 131 -1.63 -18.21 -7.05
N GLU A 132 -2.53 -19.12 -6.69
CA GLU A 132 -3.90 -19.13 -7.24
C GLU A 132 -4.65 -17.84 -6.87
N ASP A 133 -4.51 -17.39 -5.62
CA ASP A 133 -5.13 -16.16 -5.14
C ASP A 133 -4.53 -14.93 -5.84
N GLU A 134 -3.21 -14.90 -6.01
CA GLU A 134 -2.47 -13.86 -6.73
C GLU A 134 -2.93 -13.76 -8.21
N VAL A 135 -3.03 -14.90 -8.91
CA VAL A 135 -3.55 -14.94 -10.29
C VAL A 135 -5.00 -14.48 -10.34
N ARG A 136 -5.85 -14.93 -9.41
CA ARG A 136 -7.26 -14.50 -9.34
C ARG A 136 -7.37 -12.99 -9.10
N HIS A 137 -6.55 -12.46 -8.21
CA HIS A 137 -6.51 -11.03 -7.91
C HIS A 137 -6.07 -10.21 -9.13
N LEU A 138 -4.96 -10.60 -9.78
CA LEU A 138 -4.47 -9.95 -11.00
C LEU A 138 -5.51 -9.97 -12.15
N ARG A 139 -6.27 -11.05 -12.28
CA ARG A 139 -7.38 -11.13 -13.25
C ARG A 139 -8.56 -10.25 -12.86
N HIS A 140 -8.91 -10.18 -11.58
CA HIS A 140 -9.98 -9.31 -11.09
C HIS A 140 -9.67 -7.83 -11.34
N LEU A 141 -8.41 -7.42 -11.18
CA LEU A 141 -7.92 -6.08 -11.51
C LEU A 141 -7.79 -5.83 -13.02
N GLY A 142 -7.99 -6.86 -13.85
CA GLY A 142 -7.85 -6.76 -15.30
C GLY A 142 -6.41 -6.61 -15.77
N PHE A 143 -5.41 -6.95 -14.96
CA PHE A 143 -3.98 -6.89 -15.31
C PHE A 143 -3.49 -8.17 -16.00
N LEU A 144 -4.21 -9.26 -15.80
CA LEU A 144 -3.92 -10.58 -16.33
C LEU A 144 -5.17 -11.17 -16.96
N ASP A 145 -5.01 -11.96 -18.01
CA ASP A 145 -6.09 -12.71 -18.61
C ASP A 145 -5.60 -14.06 -19.16
N THR A 146 -6.50 -15.00 -19.34
CA THR A 146 -6.24 -16.28 -20.00
C THR A 146 -6.40 -16.12 -21.51
N ILE A 147 -5.46 -16.65 -22.28
CA ILE A 147 -5.46 -16.58 -23.75
C ILE A 147 -6.68 -17.29 -24.34
N ASP A 148 -7.09 -18.41 -23.74
CA ASP A 148 -8.24 -19.22 -24.17
C ASP A 148 -9.57 -18.82 -23.49
N GLY A 149 -9.57 -17.75 -22.69
CA GLY A 149 -10.77 -17.27 -21.99
C GLY A 149 -11.26 -18.16 -20.84
N LYS A 150 -10.49 -19.18 -20.42
CA LYS A 150 -10.90 -20.07 -19.33
C LYS A 150 -10.99 -19.34 -17.98
N SER A 151 -11.86 -19.84 -17.10
CA SER A 151 -11.84 -19.43 -15.70
C SER A 151 -10.51 -19.83 -15.04
N THR A 152 -10.12 -19.17 -13.93
CA THR A 152 -8.86 -19.50 -13.24
C THR A 152 -8.88 -20.95 -12.76
N SER A 153 -10.02 -21.43 -12.28
CA SER A 153 -10.17 -22.80 -11.81
C SER A 153 -10.06 -23.83 -12.93
N ASP A 154 -10.62 -23.54 -14.11
CA ASP A 154 -10.52 -24.43 -15.27
C ASP A 154 -9.11 -24.45 -15.85
N TRP A 155 -8.48 -23.27 -15.93
CA TRP A 155 -7.08 -23.14 -16.33
C TRP A 155 -6.16 -23.90 -15.36
N LEU A 156 -6.34 -23.74 -14.04
CA LEU A 156 -5.56 -24.46 -13.03
C LEU A 156 -5.72 -25.97 -13.09
N ARG A 157 -6.77 -26.50 -13.71
CA ARG A 157 -6.99 -27.95 -13.87
C ARG A 157 -6.58 -28.48 -15.24
N SER A 158 -6.19 -27.60 -16.17
CA SER A 158 -5.81 -28.01 -17.52
C SER A 158 -4.51 -28.81 -17.54
N GLN A 159 -4.35 -29.61 -18.60
CA GLN A 159 -3.16 -30.40 -18.90
C GLN A 159 -2.38 -29.73 -20.04
N PRO A 160 -1.03 -29.84 -20.06
CA PRO A 160 -0.17 -30.53 -19.08
C PRO A 160 0.00 -29.74 -17.78
N ARG A 161 0.26 -30.44 -16.65
CA ARG A 161 0.43 -29.81 -15.31
C ARG A 161 1.72 -29.01 -15.17
N LYS A 162 2.80 -29.42 -15.83
CA LYS A 162 4.04 -28.66 -15.94
C LYS A 162 4.05 -27.92 -17.27
N ARG A 163 4.11 -26.59 -17.22
CA ARG A 163 4.08 -25.76 -18.42
C ARG A 163 4.59 -24.36 -18.17
N ASP A 164 4.96 -23.72 -19.28
CA ASP A 164 5.22 -22.29 -19.33
C ASP A 164 3.90 -21.52 -19.29
N LEU A 165 3.73 -20.70 -18.25
CA LEU A 165 2.50 -19.95 -18.02
C LEU A 165 2.26 -18.88 -19.08
N ARG A 166 3.30 -18.43 -19.79
CA ARG A 166 3.20 -17.44 -20.87
C ARG A 166 2.40 -17.94 -22.07
N ARG A 167 2.22 -19.26 -22.19
CA ARG A 167 1.42 -19.89 -23.26
C ARG A 167 -0.08 -19.83 -22.99
N ASP A 168 -0.48 -19.63 -21.74
CA ASP A 168 -1.88 -19.63 -21.34
C ASP A 168 -2.33 -18.27 -20.80
N LEU A 169 -1.40 -17.47 -20.28
CA LEU A 169 -1.67 -16.20 -19.63
C LEU A 169 -1.05 -15.06 -20.43
N LYS A 170 -1.81 -13.97 -20.56
CA LYS A 170 -1.37 -12.72 -21.18
C LYS A 170 -1.50 -11.58 -20.18
N VAL A 171 -0.46 -10.75 -20.10
CA VAL A 171 -0.53 -9.47 -19.38
C VAL A 171 -1.28 -8.47 -20.27
N THR A 172 -2.31 -7.82 -19.71
CA THR A 172 -3.12 -6.86 -20.44
C THR A 172 -2.40 -5.52 -20.58
N GLU A 173 -2.93 -4.62 -21.40
CA GLU A 173 -2.41 -3.25 -21.50
C GLU A 173 -2.48 -2.49 -20.17
N ALA A 174 -3.48 -2.78 -19.32
CA ALA A 174 -3.57 -2.21 -17.98
C ALA A 174 -2.44 -2.71 -17.07
N GLY A 175 -2.13 -4.02 -17.13
CA GLY A 175 -1.01 -4.61 -16.38
C GLY A 175 0.36 -4.08 -16.82
N LYS A 176 0.57 -3.91 -18.14
CA LYS A 176 1.80 -3.29 -18.67
C LYS A 176 1.96 -1.85 -18.19
N ARG A 177 0.90 -1.06 -18.30
CA ARG A 177 0.88 0.34 -17.86
C ARG A 177 1.16 0.48 -16.36
N TYR A 178 0.64 -0.43 -15.55
CA TYR A 178 0.95 -0.48 -14.12
C TYR A 178 2.45 -0.64 -13.86
N LEU A 179 3.11 -1.58 -14.55
CA LEU A 179 4.55 -1.78 -14.42
C LEU A 179 5.35 -0.57 -14.90
N GLU A 180 4.95 0.06 -16.01
CA GLU A 180 5.60 1.27 -16.53
C GLU A 180 5.55 2.44 -15.55
N TYR A 181 4.38 2.70 -14.95
CA TYR A 181 4.23 3.75 -13.94
C TYR A 181 5.05 3.44 -12.68
N ARG A 182 5.07 2.18 -12.24
CA ARG A 182 5.83 1.76 -11.06
C ARG A 182 7.33 1.86 -11.26
N GLU A 183 7.83 1.54 -12.44
CA GLU A 183 9.27 1.61 -12.77
C GLU A 183 9.73 3.03 -13.11
N GLY A 184 8.83 4.03 -13.06
CA GLY A 184 9.15 5.41 -13.40
C GLY A 184 9.52 5.62 -14.88
N LYS A 185 9.25 4.63 -15.74
CA LYS A 185 9.59 4.69 -17.17
C LYS A 185 8.86 5.79 -17.94
N VAL A 186 7.78 6.33 -17.38
CA VAL A 186 7.03 7.46 -17.94
C VAL A 186 7.62 8.82 -17.52
N LEU A 187 8.32 8.91 -16.38
CA LEU A 187 8.92 10.16 -15.90
C LEU A 187 10.18 10.59 -16.68
N ASN A 188 10.82 9.68 -17.42
CA ASN A 188 12.07 9.94 -18.15
C ASN A 188 11.91 10.28 -19.64
N ARG A 189 10.68 10.44 -20.17
CA ARG A 189 10.47 10.86 -21.57
C ARG A 189 10.32 12.37 -21.76
N ALA A 190 10.36 13.15 -20.68
CA ALA A 190 10.17 14.60 -20.70
C ALA A 190 11.37 15.40 -20.15
N ALA A 191 12.55 14.78 -20.04
CA ALA A 191 13.79 15.43 -19.64
C ALA A 191 14.82 15.43 -20.78
#